data_AF-A0A6N8FIQ3-F1
#
_entry.id   AF-A0A6N8FIQ3-F1
#
_cell.length_a   1.000
_cell.length_b   1.000
_cell.length_c   1.000
_cell.angle_alpha   90.00
_cell.angle_beta   90.00
_cell.angle_gamma   90.00
#
_symmetry.space_group_name_H-M   'P 1'
#
loop_
_entity.id
_entity.type
_entity.pdbx_description
1 polymer ?
#
loop_
_entity_poly.entity_id
_entity_poly.type
_entity_poly.pdbx_seq_one_letter_code
_entity_poly.pdbx_strand_id
1 'polypeptide(L)'
;MKHLIIILATFVTLTGCSSTNEINKSEPNNQELLISVATSLTEVLQEIVELYEMENPHTTITLNIGSSGTLARQIQQGAPADIFLSADEPSMDLLDDQGLLVSDTRIDFTKNQLILIGDQDSSIEVNSLEELMEYDIDQIAIGNPDSVPAGSYTKSALENSGIWNHSRLQNKLIYAKDVRQVLTYVTSGNAEIGFVYYTDVLLSDQVKQLLSINEDLHEPITYPGSVIATSEQREIANDFLLFLKQEKATQLFKKYGFTSLKVD
;
A
#
# COMPACT_ATOMS: atom_id res chain seq x y z
N MET A 1 -35.26 -80.31 14.24
CA MET A 1 -34.70 -81.00 15.42
C MET A 1 -33.41 -80.27 15.77
N LYS A 2 -33.53 -79.27 16.66
CA LYS A 2 -33.25 -79.33 18.12
C LYS A 2 -31.79 -78.96 18.42
N HIS A 3 -31.67 -77.80 19.06
CA HIS A 3 -30.49 -77.11 19.57
C HIS A 3 -29.72 -77.90 20.63
N LEU A 4 -28.42 -77.59 20.78
CA LEU A 4 -27.61 -77.79 21.99
C LEU A 4 -26.41 -76.82 21.91
N ILE A 5 -26.50 -75.56 22.35
CA ILE A 5 -26.20 -75.02 23.69
C ILE A 5 -24.96 -75.65 24.35
N ILE A 6 -23.84 -74.92 24.31
CA ILE A 6 -22.81 -74.94 25.36
C ILE A 6 -22.49 -73.49 25.74
N ILE A 7 -22.59 -73.28 27.05
CA ILE A 7 -22.41 -72.07 27.85
C ILE A 7 -20.92 -71.76 27.98
N LEU A 8 -20.50 -70.49 27.88
CA LEU A 8 -19.38 -70.02 28.70
C LEU A 8 -19.35 -68.50 28.98
N ALA A 9 -19.60 -68.20 30.25
CA ALA A 9 -19.04 -67.14 31.09
C ALA A 9 -19.03 -65.68 30.62
N THR A 10 -19.98 -64.95 31.20
CA THR A 10 -20.01 -63.52 31.51
C THR A 10 -18.73 -63.03 32.20
N PHE A 11 -18.16 -61.92 31.71
CA PHE A 11 -17.36 -61.01 32.53
C PHE A 11 -17.87 -59.58 32.29
N VAL A 12 -18.67 -59.10 33.24
CA VAL A 12 -19.16 -57.71 33.30
C VAL A 12 -18.15 -56.94 34.13
N THR A 13 -17.45 -55.99 33.52
CA THR A 13 -16.72 -54.95 34.25
C THR A 13 -17.44 -53.61 34.06
N LEU A 14 -18.08 -53.16 35.13
CA LEU A 14 -18.61 -51.81 35.28
C LEU A 14 -17.48 -50.85 35.66
N THR A 15 -17.58 -49.65 35.06
CA THR A 15 -17.23 -48.32 35.59
C THR A 15 -15.77 -47.94 35.87
N GLY A 16 -15.37 -46.87 35.17
CA GLY A 16 -14.23 -46.02 35.51
C GLY A 16 -14.11 -44.84 34.55
N CYS A 17 -15.17 -44.06 34.33
CA CYS A 17 -15.04 -42.75 33.68
C CYS A 17 -14.33 -41.79 34.65
N SER A 18 -13.01 -41.70 34.53
CA SER A 18 -12.28 -40.54 35.01
C SER A 18 -12.39 -39.47 33.95
N SER A 19 -13.28 -38.49 34.18
CA SER A 19 -13.29 -37.23 33.45
C SER A 19 -12.05 -36.43 33.86
N THR A 20 -10.91 -36.76 33.26
CA THR A 20 -9.80 -35.83 33.15
C THR A 20 -10.28 -34.71 32.25
N ASN A 21 -10.51 -33.53 32.85
CA ASN A 21 -10.56 -32.27 32.14
C ASN A 21 -9.27 -32.14 31.35
N GLU A 22 -9.31 -32.55 30.08
CA GLU A 22 -8.37 -32.02 29.11
C GLU A 22 -8.66 -30.52 29.05
N ILE A 23 -7.76 -29.76 29.65
CA ILE A 23 -7.60 -28.35 29.33
C ILE A 23 -7.29 -28.37 27.85
N ASN A 24 -8.33 -28.14 27.02
CA ASN A 24 -8.15 -27.73 25.64
C ASN A 24 -7.25 -26.49 25.70
N LYS A 25 -5.93 -26.70 25.53
CA LYS A 25 -5.09 -25.64 25.01
C LYS A 25 -5.71 -25.32 23.66
N SER A 26 -6.52 -24.27 23.64
CA SER A 26 -6.87 -23.60 22.39
C SER A 26 -5.57 -23.46 21.62
N GLU A 27 -5.51 -24.04 20.42
CA GLU A 27 -4.42 -23.70 19.51
C GLU A 27 -4.34 -22.17 19.45
N PRO A 28 -3.13 -21.58 19.41
CA PRO A 28 -3.02 -20.15 19.22
C PRO A 28 -3.88 -19.77 18.02
N ASN A 29 -4.84 -18.86 18.24
CA ASN A 29 -5.73 -18.39 17.19
C ASN A 29 -4.88 -17.56 16.22
N ASN A 30 -4.29 -18.22 15.23
CA ASN A 30 -3.49 -17.54 14.22
C ASN A 30 -4.41 -16.60 13.44
N GLN A 31 -4.09 -15.31 13.46
CA GLN A 31 -4.81 -14.25 12.78
C GLN A 31 -4.09 -13.94 11.48
N GLU A 32 -4.77 -14.10 10.36
CA GLU A 32 -4.25 -13.73 9.04
C GLU A 32 -4.82 -12.37 8.66
N LEU A 33 -3.95 -11.43 8.27
CA LEU A 33 -4.32 -10.11 7.77
C LEU A 33 -3.91 -9.96 6.31
N LEU A 34 -4.86 -9.62 5.45
CA LEU A 34 -4.62 -9.24 4.06
C LEU A 34 -4.64 -7.72 3.92
N ILE A 35 -3.49 -7.11 3.66
CA ILE A 35 -3.36 -5.67 3.52
C ILE A 35 -3.22 -5.32 2.04
N SER A 36 -4.19 -4.60 1.49
CA SER A 36 -4.06 -3.98 0.16
C SER A 36 -3.31 -2.67 0.30
N VAL A 37 -2.16 -2.54 -0.36
CA VAL A 37 -1.18 -1.48 -0.09
C VAL A 37 -0.65 -0.83 -1.37
N ALA A 38 -0.60 0.49 -1.37
CA ALA A 38 -0.02 1.28 -2.45
C ALA A 38 1.43 0.87 -2.76
N THR A 39 1.79 0.75 -4.04
CA THR A 39 3.13 0.29 -4.45
C THR A 39 4.29 1.07 -3.85
N SER A 40 4.15 2.39 -3.63
CA SER A 40 5.20 3.22 -3.03
C SER A 40 5.52 2.90 -1.56
N LEU A 41 4.64 2.17 -0.87
CA LEU A 41 4.81 1.76 0.52
C LEU A 41 5.57 0.43 0.68
N THR A 42 5.86 -0.28 -0.41
CA THR A 42 6.28 -1.70 -0.38
C THR A 42 7.44 -1.99 0.59
N GLU A 43 8.56 -1.30 0.44
CA GLU A 43 9.80 -1.59 1.16
C GLU A 43 9.68 -1.25 2.64
N VAL A 44 9.07 -0.11 2.96
CA VAL A 44 8.85 0.28 4.35
C VAL A 44 7.82 -0.62 5.04
N LEU A 45 6.76 -1.04 4.33
CA LEU A 45 5.75 -1.92 4.91
C LEU A 45 6.27 -3.35 5.11
N GLN A 46 7.18 -3.84 4.28
CA GLN A 46 7.84 -5.13 4.53
C GLN A 46 8.59 -5.12 5.89
N GLU A 47 9.40 -4.08 6.15
CA GLU A 47 10.13 -3.98 7.42
C GLU A 47 9.20 -3.71 8.63
N ILE A 48 8.11 -2.95 8.43
CA ILE A 48 7.08 -2.73 9.46
C ILE A 48 6.32 -4.02 9.77
N VAL A 49 5.99 -4.83 8.76
CA VAL A 49 5.32 -6.11 8.93
C VAL A 49 6.19 -7.06 9.73
N GLU A 50 7.46 -7.21 9.37
CA GLU A 50 8.41 -8.05 10.13
C GLU A 50 8.48 -7.62 11.61
N LEU A 51 8.55 -6.30 11.86
CA LEU A 51 8.57 -5.77 13.21
C LEU A 51 7.26 -6.02 13.96
N TYR A 52 6.12 -5.90 13.29
CA TYR A 52 4.80 -6.13 13.89
C TYR A 52 4.59 -7.61 14.25
N GLU A 53 4.93 -8.53 13.35
CA GLU A 53 4.80 -9.98 13.57
C GLU A 53 5.74 -10.48 14.67
N MET A 54 6.93 -9.87 14.84
CA MET A 54 7.81 -10.15 15.97
C MET A 54 7.16 -9.84 17.33
N GLU A 55 6.35 -8.78 17.40
CA GLU A 55 5.63 -8.39 18.61
C GLU A 55 4.29 -9.12 18.77
N ASN A 56 3.74 -9.62 17.66
CA ASN A 56 2.48 -10.34 17.59
C ASN A 56 2.68 -11.72 16.93
N PRO A 57 3.26 -12.70 17.65
CA PRO A 57 3.71 -13.98 17.07
C PRO A 57 2.58 -14.91 16.60
N HIS A 58 1.32 -14.49 16.79
CA HIS A 58 0.12 -15.19 16.32
C HIS A 58 -0.55 -14.46 15.15
N THR A 59 0.09 -13.44 14.59
CA THR A 59 -0.41 -12.70 13.45
C THR A 59 0.48 -12.97 12.24
N THR A 60 -0.13 -13.18 11.07
CA THR A 60 0.56 -13.29 9.79
C THR A 60 -0.04 -12.28 8.83
N ILE A 61 0.80 -11.47 8.21
CA ILE A 61 0.38 -10.40 7.32
C ILE A 61 0.80 -10.73 5.88
N THR A 62 -0.17 -10.70 4.97
CA THR A 62 0.07 -10.79 3.53
C THR A 62 -0.22 -9.44 2.88
N LEU A 63 0.68 -9.00 2.00
CA LEU A 63 0.54 -7.75 1.26
C LEU A 63 0.02 -8.01 -0.16
N ASN A 64 -1.09 -7.36 -0.51
CA ASN A 64 -1.57 -7.22 -1.88
C ASN A 64 -1.15 -5.85 -2.43
N ILE A 65 -0.17 -5.83 -3.33
CA ILE A 65 0.50 -4.59 -3.74
C ILE A 65 -0.01 -4.13 -5.11
N GLY A 66 -0.34 -2.85 -5.23
CA GLY A 66 -0.80 -2.25 -6.48
C GLY A 66 -0.97 -0.74 -6.40
N SER A 67 -1.38 -0.11 -7.51
CA SER A 67 -1.78 1.30 -7.48
C SER A 67 -3.06 1.48 -6.68
N SER A 68 -3.12 2.52 -5.85
CA SER A 68 -4.21 2.72 -4.88
C SER A 68 -5.58 2.77 -5.53
N GLY A 69 -5.73 3.44 -6.68
CA GLY A 69 -7.01 3.46 -7.41
C GLY A 69 -7.39 2.10 -7.99
N THR A 70 -6.42 1.28 -8.38
CA THR A 70 -6.69 -0.10 -8.83
C THR A 70 -7.13 -0.98 -7.66
N LEU A 71 -6.41 -0.93 -6.54
CA LEU A 71 -6.75 -1.67 -5.32
C LEU A 71 -8.11 -1.26 -4.77
N ALA A 72 -8.39 0.05 -4.70
CA ALA A 72 -9.68 0.55 -4.25
C ALA A 72 -10.83 0.03 -5.15
N ARG A 73 -10.67 0.05 -6.48
CA ARG A 73 -11.68 -0.55 -7.38
C ARG A 73 -11.82 -2.06 -7.20
N GLN A 74 -10.74 -2.78 -6.91
CA GLN A 74 -10.83 -4.22 -6.60
C GLN A 74 -11.63 -4.46 -5.32
N ILE A 75 -11.34 -3.71 -4.25
CA ILE A 75 -12.08 -3.81 -2.97
C ILE A 75 -13.55 -3.43 -3.17
N GLN A 76 -13.81 -2.36 -3.93
CA GLN A 76 -15.16 -1.96 -4.33
C GLN A 76 -15.92 -3.10 -5.04
N GLN A 77 -15.21 -3.90 -5.84
CA GLN A 77 -15.76 -5.04 -6.56
C GLN A 77 -15.82 -6.33 -5.71
N GLY A 78 -15.46 -6.26 -4.43
CA GLY A 78 -15.53 -7.38 -3.49
C GLY A 78 -14.26 -8.21 -3.37
N ALA A 79 -13.10 -7.71 -3.84
CA ALA A 79 -11.82 -8.35 -3.54
C ALA A 79 -11.57 -8.32 -2.02
N PRO A 80 -11.11 -9.42 -1.42
CA PRO A 80 -10.88 -9.48 0.01
C PRO A 80 -9.70 -8.57 0.41
N ALA A 81 -9.87 -7.86 1.52
CA ALA A 81 -8.83 -7.14 2.23
C ALA A 81 -9.32 -6.86 3.66
N ASP A 82 -8.39 -6.82 4.61
CA ASP A 82 -8.65 -6.41 5.99
C ASP A 82 -8.31 -4.94 6.21
N ILE A 83 -7.24 -4.48 5.56
CA ILE A 83 -6.77 -3.10 5.61
C ILE A 83 -6.51 -2.61 4.19
N PHE A 84 -6.88 -1.36 3.92
CA PHE A 84 -6.42 -0.63 2.75
C PHE A 84 -5.50 0.51 3.16
N LEU A 85 -4.30 0.56 2.58
CA LEU A 85 -3.31 1.64 2.75
C LEU A 85 -3.10 2.33 1.40
N SER A 86 -3.68 3.52 1.25
CA SER A 86 -3.65 4.31 0.01
C SER A 86 -2.45 5.27 -0.02
N ALA A 87 -2.21 5.86 -1.20
CA ALA A 87 -1.25 6.95 -1.40
C ALA A 87 -1.96 8.27 -1.79
N ASP A 88 -3.29 8.28 -1.70
CA ASP A 88 -4.12 9.47 -1.87
C ASP A 88 -5.46 9.33 -1.14
N GLU A 89 -6.07 10.48 -0.84
CA GLU A 89 -7.42 10.57 -0.26
C GLU A 89 -8.51 10.09 -1.22
N PRO A 90 -8.52 10.43 -2.53
CA PRO A 90 -9.61 10.04 -3.42
C PRO A 90 -9.83 8.53 -3.56
N SER A 91 -8.77 7.70 -3.51
CA SER A 91 -8.95 6.25 -3.52
C SER A 91 -9.55 5.73 -2.20
N MET A 92 -9.25 6.39 -1.07
CA MET A 92 -9.86 6.07 0.22
C MET A 92 -11.32 6.53 0.27
N ASP A 93 -11.59 7.75 -0.18
CA ASP A 93 -12.93 8.33 -0.27
C ASP A 93 -13.86 7.48 -1.13
N LEU A 94 -13.36 6.92 -2.25
CA LEU A 94 -14.12 5.99 -3.09
C LEU A 94 -14.73 4.82 -2.29
N LEU A 95 -13.99 4.29 -1.31
CA LEU A 95 -14.45 3.20 -0.46
C LEU A 95 -15.36 3.71 0.68
N ASP A 96 -15.00 4.84 1.27
CA ASP A 96 -15.76 5.47 2.36
C ASP A 96 -17.18 5.86 1.92
N ASP A 97 -17.30 6.49 0.74
CA ASP A 97 -18.57 6.91 0.13
C ASP A 97 -19.54 5.74 -0.11
N GLN A 98 -19.02 4.51 -0.18
CA GLN A 98 -19.80 3.28 -0.35
C GLN A 98 -20.02 2.51 0.96
N GLY A 99 -19.57 3.05 2.10
CA GLY A 99 -19.65 2.39 3.39
C GLY A 99 -18.80 1.12 3.47
N LEU A 100 -17.72 1.04 2.69
CA LEU A 100 -16.82 -0.12 2.64
C LEU A 100 -15.70 -0.06 3.69
N LEU A 101 -15.66 0.99 4.50
CA LEU A 101 -14.70 1.17 5.58
C LEU A 101 -15.38 1.04 6.94
N VAL A 102 -14.66 0.52 7.93
CA VAL A 102 -15.12 0.58 9.32
C VAL A 102 -15.01 2.01 9.81
N SER A 103 -16.11 2.56 10.33
CA SER A 103 -16.15 3.91 10.88
C SER A 103 -15.06 4.12 11.95
N ASP A 104 -14.51 5.33 11.99
CA ASP A 104 -13.49 5.76 12.94
C ASP A 104 -12.14 5.01 12.88
N THR A 105 -11.90 4.21 11.83
CA THR A 105 -10.60 3.52 11.62
C THR A 105 -9.68 4.21 10.61
N ARG A 106 -10.22 5.17 9.83
CA ARG A 106 -9.42 5.93 8.86
C ARG A 106 -8.41 6.82 9.59
N ILE A 107 -7.14 6.63 9.26
CA ILE A 107 -6.03 7.42 9.77
C ILE A 107 -5.10 7.84 8.64
N ASP A 108 -4.58 9.05 8.72
CA ASP A 108 -3.35 9.36 8.00
C ASP A 108 -2.18 8.92 8.86
N PHE A 109 -1.17 8.30 8.23
CA PHE A 109 0.03 7.86 8.97
C PHE A 109 1.34 8.45 8.43
N THR A 110 1.41 8.87 7.16
CA THR A 110 2.64 9.45 6.60
C THR A 110 2.37 10.36 5.41
N LYS A 111 3.40 11.11 4.97
CA LYS A 111 3.38 11.97 3.78
C LYS A 111 4.56 11.69 2.87
N ASN A 112 4.47 12.17 1.63
CA ASN A 112 5.54 12.08 0.65
C ASN A 112 5.57 13.34 -0.23
N GLN A 113 6.49 13.39 -1.18
CA GLN A 113 6.67 14.51 -2.10
C GLN A 113 6.77 14.01 -3.53
N LEU A 114 6.16 14.73 -4.47
CA LEU A 114 6.25 14.44 -5.90
C LEU A 114 7.55 15.02 -6.46
N ILE A 115 8.30 14.18 -7.20
CA ILE A 115 9.60 14.50 -7.76
C ILE A 115 9.61 14.17 -9.25
N LEU A 116 10.13 15.10 -10.04
CA LEU A 116 10.55 14.84 -11.40
C LEU A 116 11.95 14.23 -11.39
N ILE A 117 12.10 13.10 -12.06
CA ILE A 117 13.37 12.40 -12.25
C ILE A 117 13.74 12.32 -13.72
N GLY A 118 15.02 12.18 -13.99
CA GLY A 118 15.57 11.62 -15.23
C GLY A 118 16.51 10.47 -14.89
N ASP A 119 17.11 9.84 -15.89
CA ASP A 119 18.19 8.88 -15.64
C ASP A 119 19.39 9.56 -14.96
N GLN A 120 20.31 8.75 -14.40
CA GLN A 120 21.46 9.22 -13.65
C GLN A 120 22.39 10.17 -14.45
N ASP A 121 22.45 10.02 -15.77
CA ASP A 121 23.28 10.80 -16.69
C ASP A 121 22.50 11.94 -17.38
N SER A 122 21.25 12.18 -16.97
CA SER A 122 20.39 13.20 -17.57
C SER A 122 21.01 14.60 -17.53
N SER A 123 21.03 15.23 -18.70
CA SER A 123 21.51 16.60 -18.93
C SER A 123 20.43 17.67 -18.73
N ILE A 124 19.20 17.25 -18.44
CA ILE A 124 18.08 18.17 -18.19
C ILE A 124 18.31 18.87 -16.85
N GLU A 125 18.16 20.20 -16.86
CA GLU A 125 18.20 21.05 -15.67
C GLU A 125 17.02 22.02 -15.74
N VAL A 126 16.09 21.90 -14.80
CA VAL A 126 14.88 22.73 -14.74
C VAL A 126 14.62 23.20 -13.32
N ASN A 127 14.13 24.43 -13.16
CA ASN A 127 13.74 25.00 -11.87
C ASN A 127 12.22 25.10 -11.72
N SER A 128 11.47 24.81 -12.78
CA SER A 128 10.02 24.89 -12.86
C SER A 128 9.49 23.86 -13.85
N LEU A 129 8.19 23.55 -13.80
CA LEU A 129 7.58 22.61 -14.74
C LEU A 129 7.51 23.19 -16.14
N GLU A 130 7.30 24.51 -16.23
CA GLU A 130 7.17 25.27 -17.46
C GLU A 130 8.45 25.19 -18.31
N GLU A 131 9.63 25.15 -17.67
CA GLU A 131 10.93 24.98 -18.32
C GLU A 131 11.05 23.65 -19.08
N LEU A 132 10.23 22.63 -18.78
CA LEU A 132 10.17 21.39 -19.59
C LEU A 132 9.83 21.68 -21.06
N MET A 133 9.11 22.77 -21.34
CA MET A 133 8.75 23.17 -22.69
C MET A 133 9.95 23.70 -23.50
N GLU A 134 11.06 24.02 -22.86
CA GLU A 134 12.30 24.46 -23.50
C GLU A 134 13.14 23.29 -24.03
N TYR A 135 12.89 22.08 -23.51
CA TYR A 135 13.56 20.85 -23.92
C TYR A 135 12.79 20.12 -25.03
N ASP A 136 13.52 19.36 -25.84
CA ASP A 136 12.93 18.39 -26.77
C ASP A 136 13.01 16.97 -26.19
N ILE A 137 12.22 16.74 -25.14
CA ILE A 137 12.09 15.45 -24.46
C ILE A 137 11.23 14.53 -25.32
N ASP A 138 11.63 13.34 -25.72
CA ASP A 138 10.87 12.42 -26.56
C ASP A 138 9.76 11.66 -25.83
N GLN A 139 10.00 11.23 -24.59
CA GLN A 139 9.07 10.41 -23.79
C GLN A 139 9.07 10.82 -22.32
N ILE A 140 7.87 10.98 -21.75
CA ILE A 140 7.63 11.38 -20.36
C ILE A 140 6.78 10.29 -19.69
N ALA A 141 7.34 9.62 -18.69
CA ALA A 141 6.61 8.59 -17.95
C ALA A 141 5.82 9.17 -16.77
N ILE A 142 4.52 8.90 -16.72
CA ILE A 142 3.67 9.22 -15.57
C ILE A 142 2.83 8.02 -15.17
N GLY A 143 2.42 7.93 -13.92
CA GLY A 143 1.37 6.99 -13.54
C GLY A 143 0.08 7.30 -14.31
N ASN A 144 -0.71 6.31 -14.70
CA ASN A 144 -2.02 6.57 -15.30
C ASN A 144 -2.88 7.40 -14.32
N PRO A 145 -3.28 8.65 -14.66
CA PRO A 145 -3.96 9.54 -13.73
C PRO A 145 -5.31 9.00 -13.20
N ASP A 146 -5.94 8.07 -13.92
CA ASP A 146 -7.23 7.49 -13.53
C ASP A 146 -7.10 6.37 -12.48
N SER A 147 -5.88 5.93 -12.18
CA SER A 147 -5.64 4.77 -11.32
C SER A 147 -4.43 4.88 -10.39
N VAL A 148 -3.45 5.70 -10.73
CA VAL A 148 -2.19 5.85 -10.02
C VAL A 148 -2.15 7.22 -9.35
N PRO A 149 -2.11 7.27 -8.01
CA PRO A 149 -2.03 8.53 -7.27
C PRO A 149 -0.91 9.47 -7.75
N ALA A 150 0.31 8.96 -7.95
CA ALA A 150 1.42 9.75 -8.49
C ALA A 150 1.10 10.38 -9.86
N GLY A 151 0.34 9.67 -10.69
CA GLY A 151 -0.18 10.16 -11.96
C GLY A 151 -1.20 11.27 -11.81
N SER A 152 -2.13 11.12 -10.87
CA SER A 152 -3.13 12.14 -10.54
C SER A 152 -2.46 13.43 -10.01
N TYR A 153 -1.54 13.33 -9.06
CA TYR A 153 -0.76 14.47 -8.57
C TYR A 153 0.07 15.13 -9.67
N THR A 154 0.68 14.32 -10.55
CA THR A 154 1.42 14.83 -11.72
C THR A 154 0.51 15.62 -12.66
N LYS A 155 -0.66 15.06 -12.99
CA LYS A 155 -1.64 15.75 -13.82
C LYS A 155 -2.06 17.07 -13.18
N SER A 156 -2.42 17.06 -11.90
CA SER A 156 -2.76 18.29 -11.15
C SER A 156 -1.64 19.32 -11.24
N ALA A 157 -0.40 18.89 -11.02
CA ALA A 157 0.76 19.79 -11.04
C ALA A 157 0.99 20.41 -12.43
N LEU A 158 0.87 19.60 -13.48
CA LEU A 158 1.00 20.05 -14.87
C LEU A 158 -0.18 20.93 -15.32
N GLU A 159 -1.39 20.69 -14.80
CA GLU A 159 -2.57 21.51 -15.07
C GLU A 159 -2.42 22.89 -14.40
N ASN A 160 -1.97 22.93 -13.15
CA ASN A 160 -1.77 24.15 -12.38
C ASN A 160 -0.56 24.98 -12.87
N SER A 161 0.47 24.34 -13.44
CA SER A 161 1.55 25.05 -14.17
C SER A 161 1.16 25.44 -15.61
N GLY A 162 -0.05 25.07 -16.06
CA GLY A 162 -0.60 25.46 -17.36
C GLY A 162 -0.07 24.67 -18.55
N ILE A 163 0.78 23.66 -18.35
CA ILE A 163 1.43 22.93 -19.45
C ILE A 163 0.74 21.61 -19.82
N TRP A 164 -0.16 21.09 -18.99
CA TRP A 164 -0.83 19.81 -19.23
C TRP A 164 -1.47 19.72 -20.61
N ASN A 165 -2.20 20.76 -21.04
CA ASN A 165 -2.93 20.78 -22.31
C ASN A 165 -2.05 21.08 -23.54
N HIS A 166 -0.74 21.26 -23.38
CA HIS A 166 0.14 21.46 -24.53
C HIS A 166 0.34 20.15 -25.29
N SER A 167 0.11 20.18 -26.62
CA SER A 167 0.27 19.01 -27.49
C SER A 167 1.68 18.44 -27.49
N ARG A 168 2.71 19.30 -27.30
CA ARG A 168 4.11 18.87 -27.15
C ARG A 168 4.33 17.95 -25.94
N LEU A 169 3.55 18.14 -24.88
CA LEU A 169 3.58 17.28 -23.70
C LEU A 169 2.68 16.06 -23.89
N GLN A 170 1.41 16.29 -24.26
CA GLN A 170 0.40 15.22 -24.38
C GLN A 170 0.83 14.10 -25.36
N ASN A 171 1.48 14.45 -26.46
CA ASN A 171 1.91 13.46 -27.47
C ASN A 171 3.08 12.58 -27.00
N LYS A 172 3.70 12.91 -25.86
CA LYS A 172 4.92 12.28 -25.36
C LYS A 172 4.71 11.54 -24.03
N LEU A 173 3.50 11.59 -23.48
CA LEU A 173 3.15 10.89 -22.24
C LEU A 173 3.04 9.39 -22.47
N ILE A 174 3.71 8.62 -21.61
CA ILE A 174 3.47 7.19 -21.43
C ILE A 174 2.91 6.92 -20.05
N TYR A 175 1.86 6.11 -20.00
CA TYR A 175 1.11 5.82 -18.79
C TYR A 175 1.56 4.49 -18.18
N ALA A 176 2.05 4.54 -16.95
CA ALA A 176 2.42 3.39 -16.16
C ALA A 176 1.26 2.91 -15.28
N LYS A 177 1.25 1.61 -14.95
CA LYS A 177 0.23 0.97 -14.10
C LYS A 177 0.37 1.31 -12.61
N ASP A 178 1.57 1.75 -12.21
CA ASP A 178 1.96 2.18 -10.86
C ASP A 178 3.22 3.05 -10.94
N VAL A 179 3.61 3.66 -9.82
CA VAL A 179 4.77 4.58 -9.76
C VAL A 179 6.11 3.87 -9.93
N ARG A 180 6.23 2.58 -9.59
CA ARG A 180 7.48 1.81 -9.77
C ARG A 180 7.72 1.48 -11.23
N GLN A 181 6.65 1.32 -12.02
CA GLN A 181 6.78 1.20 -13.45
C GLN A 181 7.23 2.52 -14.11
N VAL A 182 6.86 3.69 -13.58
CA VAL A 182 7.44 4.97 -14.01
C VAL A 182 8.96 4.98 -13.79
N LEU A 183 9.40 4.62 -12.57
CA LEU A 183 10.82 4.51 -12.24
C LEU A 183 11.54 3.55 -13.20
N THR A 184 10.93 2.40 -13.50
CA THR A 184 11.47 1.41 -14.45
C THR A 184 11.60 1.99 -15.86
N TYR A 185 10.63 2.77 -16.34
CA TYR A 185 10.71 3.36 -17.68
C TYR A 185 11.86 4.36 -17.80
N VAL A 186 12.12 5.14 -16.74
CA VAL A 186 13.25 6.07 -16.70
C VAL A 186 14.58 5.31 -16.65
N THR A 187 14.75 4.36 -15.73
CA THR A 187 16.02 3.62 -15.60
C THR A 187 16.34 2.72 -16.80
N SER A 188 15.33 2.26 -17.53
CA SER A 188 15.54 1.48 -18.75
C SER A 188 15.71 2.33 -20.01
N GLY A 189 15.64 3.66 -19.92
CA GLY A 189 15.70 4.57 -21.07
C GLY A 189 14.47 4.52 -21.99
N ASN A 190 13.34 3.97 -21.52
CA ASN A 190 12.06 4.02 -22.26
C ASN A 190 11.36 5.38 -22.12
N ALA A 191 11.71 6.15 -21.09
CA ALA A 191 11.37 7.56 -20.94
C ALA A 191 12.60 8.34 -20.47
N GLU A 192 12.75 9.58 -20.95
CA GLU A 192 13.86 10.45 -20.54
C GLU A 192 13.62 11.04 -19.15
N ILE A 193 12.36 11.32 -18.84
CA ILE A 193 11.94 11.83 -17.54
C ILE A 193 10.70 11.11 -17.05
N GLY A 194 10.47 11.15 -15.75
CA GLY A 194 9.26 10.64 -15.15
C GLY A 194 8.94 11.27 -13.81
N PHE A 195 7.70 11.09 -13.36
CA PHE A 195 7.22 11.62 -12.10
C PHE A 195 7.01 10.50 -11.09
N VAL A 196 7.74 10.56 -9.99
CA VAL A 196 7.76 9.55 -8.92
C VAL A 196 7.68 10.23 -7.55
N TYR A 197 7.64 9.46 -6.48
CA TYR A 197 7.77 10.02 -5.14
C TYR A 197 9.24 10.14 -4.72
N TYR A 198 9.52 11.03 -3.78
CA TYR A 198 10.87 11.18 -3.19
C TYR A 198 11.41 9.86 -2.63
N THR A 199 10.55 9.05 -2.00
CA THR A 199 10.90 7.72 -1.51
C THR A 199 11.34 6.77 -2.62
N ASP A 200 10.79 6.91 -3.84
CA ASP A 200 11.20 6.09 -4.99
C ASP A 200 12.60 6.48 -5.48
N VAL A 201 12.93 7.78 -5.41
CA VAL A 201 14.28 8.30 -5.73
C VAL A 201 15.33 7.72 -4.80
N LEU A 202 15.05 7.68 -3.49
CA LEU A 202 16.00 7.15 -2.50
C LEU A 202 16.29 5.65 -2.65
N LEU A 203 15.45 4.93 -3.38
CA LEU A 203 15.58 3.48 -3.60
C LEU A 203 16.35 3.12 -4.87
N SER A 204 16.79 4.10 -5.66
CA SER A 204 17.52 3.86 -6.90
C SER A 204 18.71 4.79 -7.04
N ASP A 205 19.88 4.21 -7.35
CA ASP A 205 21.10 4.92 -7.73
C ASP A 205 21.20 5.19 -9.24
N GLN A 206 20.15 4.85 -9.99
CA GLN A 206 20.09 4.96 -11.45
C GLN A 206 19.28 6.16 -11.94
N VAL A 207 18.78 7.00 -11.03
CA VAL A 207 17.98 8.17 -11.36
C VAL A 207 18.50 9.41 -10.68
N LYS A 208 18.40 10.52 -11.41
CA LYS A 208 18.72 11.86 -10.92
C LYS A 208 17.42 12.59 -10.63
N GLN A 209 17.29 13.16 -9.43
CA GLN A 209 16.25 14.14 -9.14
C GLN A 209 16.51 15.41 -9.95
N LEU A 210 15.55 15.79 -10.80
CA LEU A 210 15.61 17.00 -11.62
C LEU A 210 14.89 18.16 -10.95
N LEU A 211 13.71 17.90 -10.37
CA LEU A 211 12.90 18.93 -9.75
C LEU A 211 12.03 18.36 -8.62
N SER A 212 12.02 19.04 -7.49
CA SER A 212 10.99 18.88 -6.47
C SER A 212 9.75 19.66 -6.90
N ILE A 213 8.61 18.98 -7.07
CA ILE A 213 7.38 19.68 -7.48
C ILE A 213 6.88 20.53 -6.30
N ASN A 214 6.48 21.77 -6.61
CA ASN A 214 5.95 22.68 -5.61
C ASN A 214 4.61 22.13 -5.06
N GLU A 215 4.48 22.07 -3.74
CA GLU A 215 3.28 21.62 -3.04
C GLU A 215 2.05 22.48 -3.37
N ASP A 216 2.21 23.74 -3.78
CA ASP A 216 1.08 24.59 -4.20
C ASP A 216 0.44 24.16 -5.54
N LEU A 217 1.07 23.23 -6.27
CA LEU A 217 0.60 22.77 -7.58
C LEU A 217 -0.26 21.51 -7.52
N HIS A 218 -0.37 20.87 -6.36
CA HIS A 218 -1.20 19.67 -6.18
C HIS A 218 -1.65 19.54 -4.72
N GLU A 219 -2.68 18.76 -4.47
CA GLU A 219 -3.07 18.47 -3.08
C GLU A 219 -1.93 17.78 -2.30
N PRO A 220 -1.88 17.94 -0.97
CA PRO A 220 -0.87 17.28 -0.14
C PRO A 220 -0.87 15.77 -0.36
N ILE A 221 0.32 15.18 -0.50
CA ILE A 221 0.47 13.73 -0.70
C ILE A 221 0.46 13.04 0.65
N THR A 222 -0.73 12.69 1.13
CA THR A 222 -0.99 11.93 2.35
C THR A 222 -1.25 10.47 2.04
N TYR A 223 -0.95 9.61 3.02
CA TYR A 223 -1.19 8.18 2.96
C TYR A 223 -2.24 7.82 4.02
N PRO A 224 -3.51 7.69 3.63
CA PRO A 224 -4.57 7.23 4.52
C PRO A 224 -4.60 5.70 4.59
N GLY A 225 -4.94 5.16 5.75
CA GLY A 225 -5.17 3.76 6.02
C GLY A 225 -6.47 3.53 6.77
N SER A 226 -7.21 2.45 6.45
CA SER A 226 -8.47 2.14 7.12
C SER A 226 -8.75 0.63 7.12
N VAL A 227 -9.53 0.17 8.10
CA VAL A 227 -10.03 -1.21 8.15
C VAL A 227 -11.21 -1.33 7.18
N ILE A 228 -11.24 -2.42 6.41
CA ILE A 228 -12.34 -2.72 5.48
C ILE A 228 -13.55 -3.26 6.25
N ALA A 229 -14.75 -2.78 5.91
CA ALA A 229 -15.99 -3.11 6.62
C ALA A 229 -16.29 -4.61 6.65
N THR A 230 -15.92 -5.34 5.61
CA THR A 230 -16.10 -6.80 5.50
C THR A 230 -15.05 -7.62 6.23
N SER A 231 -14.01 -6.99 6.81
CA SER A 231 -12.98 -7.69 7.57
C SER A 231 -13.59 -8.38 8.80
N GLU A 232 -13.23 -9.65 9.00
CA GLU A 232 -13.51 -10.40 10.22
C GLU A 232 -12.41 -10.18 11.28
N GLN A 233 -11.29 -9.57 10.90
CA GLN A 233 -10.09 -9.37 11.72
C GLN A 233 -9.96 -7.94 12.25
N ARG A 234 -11.10 -7.28 12.54
CA ARG A 234 -11.15 -5.83 12.79
C ARG A 234 -10.26 -5.35 13.93
N GLU A 235 -10.17 -6.13 15.01
CA GLU A 235 -9.39 -5.74 16.20
C GLU A 235 -7.90 -5.68 15.87
N ILE A 236 -7.34 -6.75 15.32
CA ILE A 236 -5.92 -6.82 14.95
C ILE A 236 -5.61 -5.92 13.74
N ALA A 237 -6.57 -5.74 12.82
CA ALA A 237 -6.43 -4.79 11.72
C ALA A 237 -6.30 -3.34 12.21
N ASN A 238 -7.13 -2.95 13.18
CA ASN A 238 -7.07 -1.62 13.78
C ASN A 238 -5.81 -1.45 14.64
N ASP A 239 -5.38 -2.50 15.36
CA ASP A 239 -4.12 -2.47 16.09
C ASP A 239 -2.91 -2.23 15.16
N PHE A 240 -2.87 -2.91 14.01
CA PHE A 240 -1.83 -2.66 13.00
C PHE A 240 -1.86 -1.22 12.47
N LEU A 241 -3.04 -0.65 12.19
CA LEU A 241 -3.14 0.77 11.81
C LEU A 241 -2.56 1.70 12.88
N LEU A 242 -2.90 1.47 14.15
CA LEU A 242 -2.35 2.25 15.26
C LEU A 242 -0.83 2.05 15.41
N PHE A 243 -0.33 0.85 15.11
CA PHE A 243 1.09 0.54 15.08
C PHE A 243 1.86 1.40 14.07
N LEU A 244 1.29 1.69 12.90
CA LEU A 244 1.90 2.58 11.89
C LEU A 244 2.24 3.97 12.44
N LYS A 245 1.53 4.41 13.50
CA LYS A 245 1.73 5.70 14.16
C LYS A 245 2.69 5.64 15.36
N GLN A 246 3.13 4.45 15.77
CA GLN A 246 4.07 4.30 16.88
C GLN A 246 5.48 4.72 16.47
N GLU A 247 6.28 5.14 17.45
CA GLU A 247 7.60 5.72 17.20
C GLU A 247 8.48 4.82 16.32
N LYS A 248 8.55 3.52 16.62
CA LYS A 248 9.31 2.54 15.83
C LYS A 248 8.90 2.46 14.35
N ALA A 249 7.59 2.50 14.05
CA ALA A 249 7.10 2.51 12.67
C ALA A 249 7.39 3.87 12.01
N THR A 250 7.19 4.98 12.73
CA THR A 250 7.51 6.32 12.20
C THR A 250 9.00 6.51 11.93
N GLN A 251 9.89 5.85 12.69
CA GLN A 251 11.33 5.84 12.43
C GLN A 251 11.65 5.08 11.14
N LEU A 252 10.95 3.97 10.86
CA LEU A 252 11.06 3.26 9.58
C LEU A 252 10.56 4.14 8.43
N PHE A 253 9.40 4.78 8.54
CA PHE A 253 8.94 5.74 7.52
C PHE A 253 9.99 6.82 7.21
N LYS A 254 10.59 7.43 8.25
CA LYS A 254 11.66 8.42 8.08
C LYS A 254 12.91 7.83 7.42
N LYS A 255 13.31 6.61 7.79
CA LYS A 255 14.45 5.90 7.19
C LYS A 255 14.28 5.72 5.68
N TYR A 256 13.05 5.48 5.21
CA TYR A 256 12.73 5.34 3.78
C TYR A 256 12.42 6.68 3.08
N GLY A 257 12.52 7.82 3.77
CA GLY A 257 12.32 9.15 3.19
C GLY A 257 10.90 9.69 3.21
N PHE A 258 9.96 8.97 3.85
CA PHE A 258 8.64 9.54 4.10
C PHE A 258 8.73 10.61 5.20
N THR A 259 7.84 11.59 5.13
CA THR A 259 7.77 12.67 6.13
C THR A 259 6.64 12.41 7.12
N SER A 260 6.89 12.73 8.39
CA SER A 260 5.85 12.64 9.41
C SER A 260 4.76 13.66 9.12
N LEU A 261 3.51 13.26 9.31
CA LEU A 261 2.41 14.22 9.54
C LEU A 261 2.86 15.09 10.73
N LYS A 262 3.07 16.40 10.52
CA LYS A 262 3.34 17.27 11.66
C LYS A 262 2.21 17.09 12.67
N VAL A 263 2.57 16.68 13.88
CA VAL A 263 1.76 16.96 15.06
C VAL A 263 2.29 18.30 15.55
N ASP A 264 1.44 19.33 15.52
CA ASP A 264 1.75 20.61 16.16
C ASP A 264 2.09 20.42 17.65
#